data_AF-A0A521E0A6-F1
#
_entry.id   AF-A0A521E0A6-F1
#
_cell.length_a   1.000
_cell.length_b   1.000
_cell.length_c   1.000
_cell.angle_alpha   90.00
_cell.angle_beta   90.00
_cell.angle_gamma   90.00
#
_symmetry.space_group_name_H-M   'P 1'
#
loop_
_entity.id
_entity.type
_entity.pdbx_description
1 polymer ?
#
loop_
_entity_poly.entity_id
_entity_poly.type
_entity_poly.pdbx_seq_one_letter_code
_entity_poly.pdbx_strand_id
1 'polypeptide(L)'
;MSVVISDGVYEGKDIEGIRYDSPQNESGWYLITDDYNDDIKSLKMVHFYHVAFARPDFLKYLAIPLGYRFLMKDGNIEIRQDEVE
;
A
#
# COMPACT_ATOMS: atom_id res chain seq x y z
N MET A 1 -0.37 -6.17 13.51
CA MET A 1 0.12 -5.12 12.61
C MET A 1 -0.98 -4.73 11.64
N SER A 2 -1.34 -3.44 11.60
CA SER A 2 -2.36 -2.89 10.71
C SER A 2 -1.75 -2.31 9.42
N VAL A 3 -2.55 -2.14 8.38
CA VAL A 3 -2.20 -1.47 7.11
C VAL A 3 -3.33 -0.53 6.73
N VAL A 4 -2.99 0.61 6.13
CA VAL A 4 -3.98 1.58 5.66
C VAL A 4 -4.23 1.35 4.18
N ILE A 5 -5.50 1.25 3.78
CA ILE A 5 -5.89 0.97 2.39
C ILE A 5 -7.03 1.87 1.91
N SER A 6 -7.12 2.10 0.60
CA SER A 6 -8.36 2.47 -0.08
C SER A 6 -9.20 1.22 -0.41
N ASP A 7 -10.49 1.38 -0.70
CA ASP A 7 -11.38 0.26 -1.03
C ASP A 7 -10.99 -0.48 -2.31
N GLY A 8 -10.45 0.24 -3.30
CA GLY A 8 -10.02 -0.34 -4.58
C GLY A 8 -8.95 -1.43 -4.45
N VAL A 9 -8.22 -1.48 -3.32
CA VAL A 9 -7.25 -2.55 -3.03
C VAL A 9 -7.92 -3.92 -3.04
N TYR A 10 -9.08 -4.03 -2.37
CA TYR A 10 -9.85 -5.28 -2.34
C TYR A 10 -10.62 -5.55 -3.64
N GLU A 11 -10.88 -4.52 -4.44
CA GLU A 11 -11.50 -4.65 -5.77
C GLU A 11 -10.52 -5.17 -6.83
N GLY A 12 -9.24 -5.34 -6.48
CA GLY A 12 -8.23 -5.86 -7.41
C GLY A 12 -7.65 -4.81 -8.34
N LYS A 13 -7.84 -3.51 -8.03
CA LYS A 13 -7.32 -2.41 -8.85
C LYS A 13 -5.82 -2.24 -8.69
N ASP A 14 -5.27 -1.43 -9.58
CA ASP A 14 -3.90 -0.93 -9.55
C ASP A 14 -3.62 -0.13 -8.28
N ILE A 15 -2.40 -0.27 -7.76
CA ILE A 15 -2.03 0.19 -6.42
C ILE A 15 -0.79 1.05 -6.47
N GLU A 16 -0.83 2.17 -5.76
CA GLU A 16 0.37 2.83 -5.26
C GLU A 16 0.56 2.45 -3.78
N GLY A 17 1.69 1.80 -3.51
CA GLY A 17 2.10 1.41 -2.16
C GLY A 17 3.18 2.33 -1.65
N ILE A 18 2.89 3.10 -0.60
CA ILE A 18 3.79 4.09 -0.01
C ILE A 18 4.30 3.55 1.33
N ARG A 19 5.63 3.47 1.47
CA ARG A 19 6.28 3.02 2.69
C ARG A 19 6.63 4.22 3.57
N TYR A 20 6.07 4.28 4.78
CA TYR A 20 6.35 5.36 5.74
C TYR A 20 6.95 4.82 7.04
N ASP A 21 7.70 5.68 7.73
CA ASP A 21 8.15 5.39 9.09
C ASP A 21 6.95 5.51 10.04
N SER A 22 6.65 4.42 10.73
CA SER A 22 5.33 4.20 11.33
C SER A 22 5.44 3.88 12.81
N PRO A 23 4.52 4.39 13.65
CA PRO A 23 4.55 4.14 15.09
C PRO A 23 4.30 2.66 15.42
N GLN A 24 4.60 2.27 16.67
CA GLN A 24 4.49 0.87 17.12
C GLN A 24 3.11 0.26 16.82
N ASN A 25 3.11 -0.93 16.21
CA ASN A 25 1.96 -1.78 15.82
C ASN A 25 1.30 -1.52 14.45
N GLU A 26 1.75 -0.53 13.69
CA GLU A 26 1.37 -0.33 12.29
C GLU A 26 2.40 -0.96 11.35
N SER A 27 1.95 -1.30 10.12
CA SER A 27 2.85 -1.90 9.13
C SER A 27 3.82 -0.90 8.55
N GLY A 28 3.45 0.38 8.45
CA GLY A 28 4.17 1.38 7.65
C GLY A 28 3.85 1.34 6.16
N TRP A 29 2.67 0.81 5.79
CA TRP A 29 2.17 0.82 4.41
C TRP A 29 0.87 1.60 4.29
N TYR A 30 0.82 2.53 3.34
CA TYR A 30 -0.40 3.03 2.72
C TYR A 30 -0.55 2.38 1.35
N LEU A 31 -1.68 1.72 1.10
CA LEU A 31 -1.99 1.11 -0.20
C LEU A 31 -3.21 1.82 -0.78
N ILE A 32 -2.98 2.69 -1.74
CA ILE A 32 -4.04 3.49 -2.37
C ILE A 32 -4.22 3.07 -3.82
N THR A 33 -5.38 3.37 -4.37
CA THR A 33 -5.74 3.11 -5.76
C THR A 33 -6.17 4.41 -6.43
N ASP A 34 -6.29 4.42 -7.75
CA ASP A 34 -6.66 5.62 -8.52
C ASP A 34 -8.03 6.22 -8.13
N ASP A 35 -8.92 5.46 -7.48
CA ASP A 35 -10.19 5.98 -6.96
C ASP A 35 -10.07 6.71 -5.62
N TYR A 36 -8.88 6.74 -5.01
CA TYR A 36 -8.65 7.51 -3.81
C TYR A 36 -8.76 9.01 -4.12
N ASN A 37 -9.68 9.68 -3.45
CA ASN A 37 -10.09 11.06 -3.74
C ASN A 37 -9.37 12.10 -2.85
N ASP A 38 -8.17 11.78 -2.36
CA ASP A 38 -7.42 12.59 -1.38
C ASP A 38 -8.12 12.81 -0.02
N ASP A 39 -9.27 12.19 0.24
CA ASP A 39 -9.92 12.24 1.56
C ASP A 39 -9.45 11.10 2.45
N ILE A 40 -8.56 11.42 3.40
CA ILE A 40 -8.01 10.47 4.38
C ILE A 40 -9.10 9.74 5.17
N LYS A 41 -10.30 10.33 5.34
CA LYS A 41 -11.42 9.67 6.05
C LYS A 41 -12.00 8.49 5.27
N SER A 42 -11.76 8.41 3.97
CA SER A 42 -12.16 7.26 3.14
C SER A 42 -11.24 6.05 3.32
N LEU A 43 -10.03 6.26 3.87
CA LEU A 43 -9.07 5.19 4.10
C LEU A 43 -9.49 4.31 5.27
N LYS A 44 -9.16 3.02 5.17
CA LYS A 44 -9.49 2.01 6.16
C LYS A 44 -8.22 1.44 6.75
N MET A 45 -8.21 1.29 8.07
CA MET A 45 -7.18 0.53 8.76
C MET A 45 -7.64 -0.92 8.90
N VAL A 46 -6.91 -1.84 8.29
CA VAL A 46 -7.21 -3.28 8.31
C VAL A 46 -6.03 -4.08 8.83
N HIS A 47 -6.22 -5.36 9.18
CA HIS A 47 -5.08 -6.20 9.51
C HIS A 47 -4.28 -6.55 8.25
N PHE A 48 -2.95 -6.47 8.36
CA PHE A 48 -2.02 -6.73 7.26
C PHE A 48 -2.28 -8.07 6.55
N TYR A 49 -2.59 -9.13 7.29
CA TYR A 49 -2.82 -10.44 6.70
C TYR A 49 -4.07 -10.50 5.82
N HIS A 50 -5.12 -9.71 6.09
CA HIS A 50 -6.31 -9.69 5.21
C HIS A 50 -5.95 -9.21 3.80
N VAL A 51 -5.08 -8.19 3.70
CA VAL A 51 -4.57 -7.71 2.43
C VAL A 51 -3.67 -8.75 1.77
N ALA A 52 -2.74 -9.34 2.53
CA ALA A 52 -1.83 -10.36 2.01
C ALA A 52 -2.55 -11.58 1.40
N PHE A 53 -3.66 -12.01 2.01
CA PHE A 53 -4.49 -13.10 1.50
C PHE A 53 -5.38 -12.68 0.33
N ALA A 54 -5.95 -11.47 0.37
CA ALA A 54 -6.82 -10.97 -0.71
C ALA A 54 -6.04 -10.63 -1.99
N ARG A 55 -4.79 -10.19 -1.84
CA ARG A 55 -3.95 -9.70 -2.93
C ARG A 55 -2.56 -10.34 -2.93
N PRO A 56 -2.46 -11.64 -3.23
CA PRO A 56 -1.18 -12.34 -3.30
C PRO A 56 -0.29 -11.85 -4.46
N ASP A 57 -0.86 -11.16 -5.45
CA ASP A 57 -0.21 -10.64 -6.66
C ASP A 57 0.90 -9.61 -6.35
N PHE A 58 0.76 -8.79 -5.31
CA PHE A 58 1.80 -7.85 -4.87
C PHE A 58 2.44 -8.16 -3.51
N LEU A 59 2.09 -9.28 -2.87
CA LEU A 59 2.55 -9.58 -1.51
C LEU A 59 4.08 -9.47 -1.34
N LYS A 60 4.85 -9.93 -2.34
CA LYS A 60 6.32 -9.86 -2.30
C LYS A 60 6.89 -8.43 -2.23
N TYR A 61 6.13 -7.42 -2.66
CA TYR A 61 6.56 -6.01 -2.64
C TYR A 61 6.27 -5.34 -1.29
N LEU A 62 5.49 -5.96 -0.40
CA LEU A 62 5.30 -5.46 0.97
C LEU A 62 6.55 -5.62 1.86
N ALA A 63 7.59 -6.31 1.37
CA ALA A 63 8.89 -6.45 2.03
C ALA A 63 9.90 -5.35 1.65
N ILE A 64 9.51 -4.38 0.82
CA ILE A 64 10.35 -3.25 0.42
C ILE A 64 10.71 -2.38 1.66
N PRO A 65 11.98 -1.92 1.78
CA PRO A 65 12.43 -1.12 2.92
C PRO A 65 11.84 0.29 2.96
N LEU A 66 11.98 0.97 4.11
CA LEU A 66 11.63 2.38 4.29
C LEU A 66 12.32 3.27 3.24
N GLY A 67 11.64 4.34 2.81
CA GLY A 67 12.14 5.27 1.80
C GLY A 67 11.89 4.84 0.35
N TYR A 68 10.99 3.88 0.13
CA TYR A 68 10.61 3.39 -1.19
C TYR A 68 9.09 3.31 -1.32
N ARG A 69 8.61 3.43 -2.54
CA ARG A 69 7.23 3.13 -2.93
C ARG A 69 7.22 2.14 -4.09
N PHE A 70 6.08 1.49 -4.31
CA PHE A 70 5.84 0.74 -5.52
C PHE A 70 4.58 1.22 -6.21
N LEU A 71 4.57 1.18 -7.54
CA LEU A 71 3.42 1.45 -8.38
C LEU A 71 3.11 0.19 -9.17
N MET A 72 1.94 -0.38 -8.97
CA MET A 72 1.37 -1.43 -9.78
C MET A 72 0.47 -0.81 -10.84
N LYS A 73 0.76 -1.07 -12.12
CA LYS A 73 -0.12 -0.73 -13.26
C LYS A 73 -0.20 -1.87 -14.26
N ASP A 74 -1.41 -2.30 -14.59
CA ASP A 74 -1.67 -3.39 -15.54
C ASP A 74 -0.84 -4.66 -15.24
N GLY A 75 -0.66 -4.98 -13.96
CA GLY A 75 0.16 -6.10 -13.48
C GLY A 75 1.68 -5.92 -13.57
N ASN A 76 2.16 -4.79 -14.10
CA ASN A 76 3.56 -4.38 -14.03
C ASN A 76 3.81 -3.61 -12.75
N ILE A 77 5.00 -3.77 -12.16
CA ILE A 77 5.35 -3.10 -10.91
C ILE A 77 6.65 -2.33 -11.06
N GLU A 78 6.58 -1.04 -10.77
CA GLU A 78 7.72 -0.14 -10.69
C GLU A 78 8.04 0.14 -9.23
N ILE A 79 9.31 0.11 -8.85
CA ILE A 79 9.77 0.52 -7.51
C ILE A 79 10.47 1.87 -7.65
N ARG A 80 10.12 2.83 -6.81
CA ARG A 80 10.71 4.17 -6.79
C ARG A 80 11.25 4.46 -5.39
N GLN A 81 12.41 5.08 -5.30
CA GLN A 81 12.93 5.60 -4.05
C GLN A 81 12.32 6.98 -3.81
N ASP A 82 11.89 7.24 -2.59
CA ASP A 82 11.51 8.58 -2.17
C ASP A 82 12.80 9.38 -1.97
N GLU A 83 12.97 10.44 -2.77
CA GLU A 83 14.01 11.43 -2.51
C GLU A 83 13.68 12.09 -1.17
N VAL A 84 14.58 11.93 -0.21
CA VAL A 84 14.52 12.61 1.08
C VAL A 84 14.93 14.06 0.79
N GLU A 85 13.97 14.97 0.68
CA GLU A 85 14.24 16.42 0.76
C GLU A 85 14.77 16.81 2.15
#